data_AF-A0A815GUF9-F1
#
_entry.id   AF-A0A815GUF9-F1
#
_cell.length_a   1.000
_cell.length_b   1.000
_cell.length_c   1.000
_cell.angle_alpha   90.00
_cell.angle_beta   90.00
_cell.angle_gamma   90.00
#
_symmetry.space_group_name_H-M   'P 1'
#
loop_
_entity.id
_entity.type
_entity.pdbx_description
1 polymer ?
#
loop_
_entity_poly.entity_id
_entity_poly.type
_entity_poly.pdbx_seq_one_letter_code
_entity_poly.pdbx_strand_id
1 'polypeptide(L)'
;MPSNTVKFWSLLIFLIPSILCALFISYYLLFDRTLRHALHNHVVIVLLLIGLFSEMTNYIWMLVYYQYAGIWQRSNIFCAIWGFNDWALYITYTILLAWATIERHILVFHDRWVSSRRRRLLVHYLPL
;
A
#
# COMPACT_ATOMS: atom_id res chain seq x y z
N MET A 1 4.73 -2.81 28.98
CA MET A 1 4.16 -2.89 27.62
C MET A 1 2.69 -2.50 27.69
N PRO A 2 2.15 -1.72 26.74
CA PRO A 2 0.73 -1.36 26.75
C PRO A 2 -0.15 -2.61 26.71
N SER A 3 -1.28 -2.58 27.42
CA SER A 3 -2.24 -3.69 27.43
C SER A 3 -2.82 -3.92 26.03
N ASN A 4 -3.24 -5.16 25.74
CA ASN A 4 -3.83 -5.51 24.44
C ASN A 4 -5.04 -4.63 24.08
N THR A 5 -5.80 -4.20 25.09
CA THR A 5 -6.92 -3.26 24.95
C THR A 5 -6.47 -1.89 24.44
N VAL A 6 -5.38 -1.34 24.96
CA VAL A 6 -4.83 -0.06 24.49
C VAL A 6 -4.37 -0.19 23.05
N LYS A 7 -3.64 -1.26 22.70
CA LYS A 7 -3.20 -1.52 21.32
C LYS A 7 -4.36 -1.64 20.34
N PHE A 8 -5.42 -2.36 20.75
CA PHE A 8 -6.65 -2.51 19.97
C PHE A 8 -7.29 -1.17 19.66
N TRP A 9 -7.56 -0.35 20.68
CA TRP A 9 -8.22 0.94 20.50
C TRP A 9 -7.38 1.93 19.71
N SER A 10 -6.06 1.97 19.96
CA SER A 10 -5.15 2.79 19.15
C SER A 10 -5.22 2.41 17.67
N LEU A 11 -5.10 1.11 17.35
CA LEU A 11 -5.18 0.65 15.97
C LEU A 11 -6.55 0.94 15.34
N LEU A 12 -7.64 0.72 16.06
CA LEU A 12 -8.99 0.92 15.54
C LEU A 12 -9.26 2.39 15.18
N ILE A 13 -8.86 3.32 16.05
CA ILE A 13 -9.07 4.76 15.85
C ILE A 13 -8.29 5.28 14.65
N PHE A 14 -7.11 4.73 14.35
CA PHE A 14 -6.34 5.12 13.17
C PHE A 14 -6.77 4.36 11.91
N LEU A 15 -7.16 3.10 12.02
CA LEU A 15 -7.51 2.27 10.87
C LEU A 15 -8.79 2.74 10.17
N ILE A 16 -9.84 3.08 10.92
CA ILE A 16 -11.10 3.56 10.34
C ILE A 16 -10.90 4.81 9.45
N PRO A 17 -10.30 5.92 9.93
CA PRO A 17 -10.08 7.09 9.10
C PRO A 17 -9.07 6.83 7.98
N SER A 18 -8.07 5.95 8.18
CA SER A 18 -7.12 5.60 7.13
C SER A 18 -7.82 4.91 5.96
N ILE A 19 -8.65 3.90 6.21
CA ILE A 19 -9.43 3.20 5.19
C ILE A 19 -10.36 4.18 4.46
N LEU A 20 -11.06 5.05 5.20
CA LEU A 20 -11.97 6.03 4.59
C LEU A 20 -11.21 7.01 3.69
N CYS A 21 -10.05 7.49 4.12
CA CYS A 21 -9.20 8.37 3.34
C CYS A 21 -8.66 7.68 2.09
N ALA A 22 -8.15 6.45 2.24
CA ALA A 22 -7.61 5.67 1.14
C ALA A 22 -8.69 5.31 0.10
N LEU A 23 -9.91 4.98 0.53
CA LEU A 23 -11.06 4.79 -0.37
C LEU A 23 -11.45 6.09 -1.09
N PHE A 24 -11.49 7.22 -0.38
CA PHE A 24 -11.83 8.51 -0.97
C PHE A 24 -10.82 8.92 -2.04
N ILE A 25 -9.51 8.83 -1.74
CA ILE A 25 -8.45 9.16 -2.69
C ILE A 25 -8.47 8.20 -3.89
N SER A 26 -8.62 6.90 -3.64
CA SER A 26 -8.70 5.89 -4.70
C SER A 26 -9.90 6.14 -5.61
N TYR A 27 -11.06 6.46 -5.04
CA TYR A 27 -12.25 6.84 -5.81
C TYR A 27 -11.97 8.06 -6.68
N TYR A 28 -11.43 9.14 -6.10
CA TYR A 28 -11.15 10.36 -6.87
C TYR A 28 -10.15 10.11 -8.02
N LEU A 29 -9.07 9.37 -7.76
CA LEU A 29 -8.05 9.02 -8.76
C LEU A 29 -8.57 8.09 -9.86
N LEU A 30 -9.46 7.16 -9.53
CA LEU A 30 -10.02 6.20 -10.50
C LEU A 30 -11.18 6.79 -11.31
N PHE A 31 -11.93 7.77 -10.79
CA PHE A 31 -13.05 8.35 -11.53
C PHE A 31 -12.64 9.56 -12.37
N ASP A 32 -11.65 10.36 -11.95
CA ASP A 32 -11.13 11.44 -12.78
C ASP A 32 -10.19 10.91 -13.88
N ARG A 33 -10.61 11.10 -15.13
CA ARG A 33 -9.89 10.64 -16.32
C ARG A 33 -8.55 11.38 -16.50
N THR A 34 -8.50 12.64 -16.11
CA THR A 34 -7.33 13.52 -16.22
C THR A 34 -6.25 13.11 -15.22
N LEU A 35 -6.65 12.84 -13.97
CA LEU A 35 -5.72 12.34 -12.96
C LEU A 35 -5.22 10.94 -13.30
N ARG A 36 -6.09 10.02 -13.75
CA ARG A 36 -5.70 8.66 -14.11
C ARG A 36 -4.66 8.60 -15.23
N HIS A 37 -4.66 9.53 -16.18
CA HIS A 37 -3.72 9.50 -17.31
C HIS A 37 -2.33 10.06 -16.99
N ALA A 38 -2.13 10.71 -15.85
CA ALA A 38 -0.82 11.15 -15.41
C ALA A 38 0.04 9.94 -14.99
N LEU A 39 1.26 9.81 -15.51
CA LEU A 39 2.14 8.66 -15.21
C LEU A 39 2.34 8.47 -13.71
N HIS A 40 2.68 9.56 -13.03
CA HIS A 40 2.92 9.55 -11.60
C HIS A 40 1.75 8.97 -10.80
N ASN A 41 0.52 9.22 -11.25
CA ASN A 41 -0.67 8.77 -10.55
C ASN A 41 -0.89 7.26 -10.67
N HIS A 42 -0.30 6.56 -11.65
CA HIS A 42 -0.42 5.10 -11.76
C HIS A 42 0.29 4.40 -10.61
N VAL A 43 1.52 4.81 -10.28
CA VAL A 43 2.27 4.24 -9.14
C VAL A 43 1.54 4.55 -7.83
N VAL A 44 1.00 5.77 -7.70
CA VAL A 44 0.21 6.17 -6.52
C VAL A 44 -1.06 5.33 -6.38
N ILE A 45 -1.78 5.05 -7.48
CA ILE A 45 -2.96 4.18 -7.46
C ILE A 45 -2.57 2.77 -7.00
N VAL A 46 -1.49 2.20 -7.52
CA VAL A 46 -1.04 0.86 -7.12
C VAL A 46 -0.62 0.83 -5.64
N LEU A 47 0.12 1.84 -5.17
CA LEU A 47 0.46 1.98 -3.75
C LEU A 47 -0.78 2.06 -2.85
N LEU A 48 -1.81 2.83 -3.26
CA LEU A 48 -3.07 2.94 -2.52
C LEU A 48 -3.83 1.62 -2.49
N LEU A 49 -3.86 0.86 -3.60
CA LEU A 49 -4.51 -0.44 -3.65
C LEU A 49 -3.80 -1.47 -2.76
N ILE A 50 -2.46 -1.49 -2.78
CA ILE A 50 -1.65 -2.34 -1.89
C ILE A 50 -1.87 -1.96 -0.42
N GLY A 51 -1.90 -0.65 -0.13
CA GLY A 51 -2.18 -0.11 1.21
C GLY A 51 -3.56 -0.55 1.72
N LEU A 52 -4.61 -0.33 0.91
CA LEU A 52 -5.97 -0.77 1.22
C LEU A 52 -6.04 -2.29 1.44
N PHE A 53 -5.38 -3.07 0.60
CA PHE A 53 -5.32 -4.52 0.77
C PHE A 53 -4.66 -4.91 2.10
N SER A 54 -3.56 -4.26 2.48
CA SER A 54 -2.90 -4.48 3.76
C SER A 54 -3.80 -4.08 4.93
N GLU A 55 -4.46 -2.93 4.86
CA GLU A 55 -5.43 -2.44 5.86
C GLU A 55 -6.58 -3.43 6.07
N MET A 56 -7.15 -3.96 5.00
CA MET A 56 -8.27 -4.92 5.07
C MET A 56 -7.85 -6.34 5.45
N THR A 57 -6.57 -6.69 5.37
CA THR A 57 -6.08 -8.04 5.69
C THR A 57 -5.27 -8.03 6.98
N ASN A 58 -4.02 -7.58 6.92
CA ASN A 58 -3.06 -7.62 8.02
C ASN A 58 -3.54 -6.87 9.26
N TYR A 59 -4.04 -5.64 9.09
CA TYR A 59 -4.47 -4.83 10.23
C TYR A 59 -5.77 -5.32 10.86
N ILE A 60 -6.71 -5.87 10.07
CA ILE A 60 -7.91 -6.52 10.60
C ILE A 60 -7.53 -7.80 11.38
N TRP A 61 -6.66 -8.64 10.85
CA TRP A 61 -6.19 -9.84 11.56
C TRP A 61 -5.45 -9.49 12.85
N MET A 62 -4.71 -8.38 12.85
CA MET A 62 -4.03 -7.85 14.05
C MET A 62 -5.03 -7.33 15.10
N LEU A 63 -6.10 -6.64 14.69
CA LEU A 63 -7.18 -6.21 15.58
C LEU A 63 -7.88 -7.40 16.24
N VAL A 64 -8.24 -8.42 15.45
CA VAL A 64 -8.84 -9.66 15.97
C VAL A 64 -7.90 -10.33 16.97
N TYR A 65 -6.60 -10.42 16.67
CA TYR A 65 -5.61 -10.96 17.58
C TYR A 65 -5.58 -10.22 18.94
N TYR A 66 -5.61 -8.89 18.92
CA TYR A 66 -5.62 -8.10 20.16
C TYR A 66 -6.94 -8.18 20.93
N GLN A 67 -8.07 -8.34 20.23
CA GLN A 67 -9.39 -8.53 20.85
C GLN A 67 -9.44 -9.83 21.66
N TYR A 68 -8.88 -10.92 21.15
CA TYR A 68 -8.83 -12.21 21.85
C TYR A 68 -7.65 -12.34 22.83
N ALA A 69 -6.91 -11.26 23.08
CA ALA A 69 -5.79 -11.20 24.01
C ALA A 69 -4.72 -12.31 23.82
N GLY A 70 -4.58 -12.83 22.59
CA GLY A 70 -3.64 -13.92 22.28
C GLY A 70 -4.14 -15.35 22.59
N ILE A 71 -5.40 -15.53 23.03
CA ILE A 71 -6.02 -16.85 23.26
C ILE A 71 -6.44 -17.52 21.94
N TRP A 72 -6.40 -16.77 20.84
CA TRP A 72 -6.75 -17.28 19.51
C TRP A 72 -5.78 -18.38 19.06
N GLN A 73 -6.24 -19.63 19.10
CA GLN A 73 -5.53 -20.79 18.56
C GLN A 73 -5.50 -20.69 17.03
N ARG A 74 -4.37 -20.20 16.51
CA ARG A 74 -4.11 -20.09 15.07
C ARG A 74 -3.39 -21.33 14.58
N SER A 75 -3.79 -21.83 13.42
CA SER A 75 -3.02 -22.86 12.71
C SER A 75 -1.65 -22.29 12.30
N ASN A 76 -0.61 -23.12 12.35
CA ASN A 76 0.74 -22.76 11.89
C ASN A 76 0.74 -22.30 10.42
N ILE A 77 -0.14 -22.88 9.61
CA ILE A 77 -0.29 -22.52 8.19
C ILE A 77 -0.80 -21.08 8.07
N PHE A 78 -1.79 -20.69 8.88
CA PHE A 78 -2.33 -19.33 8.88
C PHE A 78 -1.26 -18.31 9.29
N CYS A 79 -0.48 -18.61 10.33
CA CYS A 79 0.62 -17.72 10.76
C CYS A 79 1.69 -17.56 9.67
N ALA A 80 2.02 -18.63 8.94
CA ALA A 80 2.97 -18.55 7.84
C ALA A 80 2.44 -17.72 6.66
N ILE A 81 1.16 -17.90 6.28
CA ILE A 81 0.51 -17.10 5.23
C ILE A 81 0.45 -15.63 5.64
N TRP A 82 0.07 -15.34 6.89
CA TRP A 82 0.02 -13.97 7.39
C TRP A 82 1.42 -13.33 7.38
N GLY A 83 2.43 -14.01 7.92
CA GLY A 83 3.80 -13.50 7.91
C GLY A 83 4.34 -13.27 6.50
N PHE A 84 4.08 -14.20 5.57
CA PHE A 84 4.45 -14.03 4.17
C PHE A 84 3.75 -12.82 3.54
N ASN A 85 2.45 -12.67 3.75
CA ASN A 85 1.67 -11.57 3.21
C ASN A 85 2.15 -10.22 3.75
N ASP A 86 2.39 -10.10 5.05
CA ASP A 86 2.91 -8.89 5.70
C ASP A 86 4.27 -8.48 5.10
N TRP A 87 5.22 -9.42 5.05
CA TRP A 87 6.55 -9.17 4.49
C TRP A 87 6.52 -8.86 3.00
N ALA A 88 5.77 -9.62 2.21
CA ALA A 88 5.69 -9.43 0.77
C ALA A 88 5.07 -8.06 0.44
N LEU A 89 3.98 -7.69 1.11
CA LEU A 89 3.34 -6.39 0.92
C LEU A 89 4.26 -5.24 1.36
N TYR A 90 4.95 -5.38 2.49
CA TYR A 90 5.89 -4.37 2.98
C TYR A 90 7.05 -4.12 2.01
N ILE A 91 7.67 -5.20 1.51
CA ILE A 91 8.76 -5.11 0.53
C ILE A 91 8.25 -4.49 -0.77
N THR A 92 7.12 -4.97 -1.29
CA THR A 92 6.53 -4.46 -2.53
C THR A 92 6.20 -2.97 -2.41
N TYR A 93 5.58 -2.56 -1.30
CA TYR A 93 5.26 -1.16 -1.04
C TYR A 93 6.52 -0.28 -0.99
N THR A 94 7.57 -0.76 -0.31
CA THR A 94 8.83 0.00 -0.18
C THR A 94 9.55 0.11 -1.52
N ILE A 95 9.61 -0.96 -2.31
CA ILE A 95 10.21 -0.95 -3.65
C ILE A 95 9.45 -0.01 -4.57
N LEU A 96 8.12 -0.07 -4.59
CA LEU A 96 7.29 0.81 -5.41
C LEU A 96 7.39 2.27 -4.99
N LEU A 97 7.49 2.55 -3.68
CA LEU A 97 7.67 3.90 -3.18
C LEU A 97 9.06 4.45 -3.56
N ALA A 98 10.11 3.64 -3.40
CA ALA A 98 11.45 4.00 -3.85
C ALA A 98 11.45 4.25 -5.36
N TRP A 99 10.82 3.38 -6.13
CA TRP A 99 10.66 3.55 -7.57
C TRP A 99 9.93 4.85 -7.92
N ALA A 100 8.82 5.16 -7.26
CA ALA A 100 8.06 6.39 -7.48
C ALA A 100 8.93 7.65 -7.29
N THR A 101 9.82 7.64 -6.29
CA THR A 101 10.73 8.76 -6.03
C THR A 101 11.83 8.86 -7.09
N ILE A 102 12.39 7.73 -7.51
CA ILE A 102 13.40 7.67 -8.59
C ILE A 102 12.78 8.15 -9.90
N GLU A 103 11.58 7.68 -10.23
CA GLU A 103 10.86 8.08 -11.43
C GLU A 103 10.63 9.60 -11.45
N ARG A 104 10.16 10.18 -10.34
CA ARG A 104 9.96 11.63 -10.23
C ARG A 104 11.27 12.39 -10.39
N HIS A 105 12.37 11.89 -9.82
CA HIS A 105 13.68 12.49 -10.00
C HIS A 105 14.12 12.47 -11.49
N ILE A 106 13.96 11.35 -12.18
CA ILE A 106 14.27 11.23 -13.61
C ILE A 106 13.40 12.19 -14.45
N LEU A 107 12.10 12.30 -14.14
CA LEU A 107 11.19 13.19 -14.87
C LEU A 107 11.54 14.68 -14.72
N VAL A 108 12.02 15.10 -13.55
CA VAL A 108 12.38 16.50 -13.27
C VAL A 108 13.75 16.86 -13.84
N PHE A 109 14.76 16.00 -13.67
CA PHE A 109 16.14 16.32 -14.02
C PHE A 109 16.56 15.81 -15.42
N HIS A 110 15.83 14.83 -15.97
CA HIS A 110 16.15 14.16 -17.23
C HIS A 110 14.91 13.95 -18.11
N ASP A 111 14.10 14.99 -18.29
CA ASP A 111 12.88 15.02 -19.11
C ASP A 111 13.05 14.39 -20.52
N ARG A 112 14.21 14.61 -21.16
CA ARG A 112 14.53 14.06 -22.49
C ARG A 112 14.62 12.53 -22.52
N TRP A 113 14.89 11.86 -21.39
CA TRP A 113 15.01 10.41 -21.31
C TRP A 113 13.64 9.71 -21.43
N VAL A 114 12.57 10.39 -21.04
CA VAL A 114 11.19 9.84 -21.02
C VAL A 114 10.38 10.28 -22.26
N SER A 115 10.97 11.08 -23.15
CA SER A 115 10.31 11.62 -24.35
C SER A 115 9.83 10.56 -25.37
N SER A 116 10.43 9.37 -25.38
CA SER A 116 10.07 8.30 -26.33
C SER A 116 9.13 7.26 -25.70
N ARG A 117 8.05 6.88 -26.40
CA ARG A 117 7.08 5.84 -25.97
C ARG A 117 7.74 4.52 -25.54
N ARG A 118 8.82 4.09 -26.19
CA ARG A 118 9.54 2.85 -25.83
C ARG A 118 10.35 3.00 -24.54
N ARG A 119 10.97 4.17 -24.32
CA ARG A 119 11.70 4.46 -23.08
C ARG A 119 10.75 4.68 -21.91
N ARG A 120 9.57 5.28 -22.16
CA ARG A 120 8.48 5.40 -21.19
C ARG A 120 7.94 4.04 -20.76
N LEU A 121 7.83 3.06 -21.66
CA LEU A 121 7.46 1.68 -21.30
C LEU A 121 8.52 1.01 -20.43
N LEU A 122 9.80 1.09 -20.79
CA LEU A 122 10.88 0.44 -20.02
C LEU A 122 11.14 1.10 -18.66
N VAL A 123 11.03 2.42 -18.58
CA VAL A 123 11.28 3.16 -17.34
C VAL A 123 10.04 3.14 -16.44
N HIS A 124 8.83 3.32 -16.95
CA HIS A 124 7.64 3.43 -16.09
C HIS A 124 6.91 2.11 -15.82
N TYR A 125 6.77 1.24 -16.82
CA TYR A 125 5.89 0.05 -16.71
C TYR A 125 6.62 -1.25 -16.37
N LEU A 126 7.95 -1.31 -16.52
CA LEU A 126 8.72 -2.50 -16.14
C LEU A 126 8.88 -2.73 -14.62
N PRO A 127 9.00 -1.69 -13.79
CA PRO A 127 9.10 -1.82 -12.33
C PRO A 127 7.75 -1.77 -11.60
N LEU A 128 6.64 -1.69 -12.34
CA LEU A 128 5.26 -1.55 -11.85
C LEU A 128 4.48 -2.83 -12.17
#